data_AF-A0A6U4RY79-F1
#
_entry.id   AF-A0A6U4RY79-F1
#
_cell.length_a   1.000
_cell.length_b   1.000
_cell.length_c   1.000
_cell.angle_alpha   90.00
_cell.angle_beta   90.00
_cell.angle_gamma   90.00
#
_symmetry.space_group_name_H-M   'P 1'
#
loop_
_entity.id
_entity.type
_entity.pdbx_description
1 polymer ?
#
loop_
_entity_poly.entity_id
_entity_poly.type
_entity_poly.pdbx_seq_one_letter_code
_entity_poly.pdbx_strand_id
1 'polypeptide(L)'
;MPKKESAKERAANKAEAAETARQKAAEDASWAEGAAGGGKKADAEAKRLEALARKAERDALEQEETAAETNKGKAPAKKLTQAQIQANFFVAPKKKTKAKPQPEVEENINHKIRDQAMALAESGVDQAHARGVDDATNLLSALNTGGPEADAHPERRRKAAFKAYEEREIPIVRAENPGLKLSQVKEIIFKAWQKSPENPVNAAEGAA
;
A
#
# COMPACT_ATOMS: atom_id res chain seq x y z
N MET A 1 -69.33 -7.82 26.86
CA MET A 1 -67.98 -7.99 27.44
C MET A 1 -67.02 -8.74 26.48
N PRO A 2 -66.45 -8.12 25.41
CA PRO A 2 -65.51 -8.83 24.51
C PRO A 2 -64.08 -8.24 24.43
N LYS A 3 -63.80 -7.10 25.06
CA LYS A 3 -62.49 -6.41 24.95
C LYS A 3 -61.36 -7.06 25.78
N LYS A 4 -61.70 -7.81 26.84
CA LYS A 4 -60.70 -8.45 27.71
C LYS A 4 -60.18 -9.78 27.15
N GLU A 5 -60.99 -10.54 26.42
CA GLU A 5 -60.59 -11.77 25.75
C GLU A 5 -59.66 -11.47 24.55
N SER A 6 -60.01 -10.48 23.72
CA SER A 6 -59.16 -10.03 22.60
C SER A 6 -57.80 -9.46 23.03
N ALA A 7 -57.69 -8.84 24.21
CA ALA A 7 -56.41 -8.40 24.76
C ALA A 7 -55.54 -9.56 25.24
N LYS A 8 -56.15 -10.59 25.84
CA LYS A 8 -55.45 -11.83 26.24
C LYS A 8 -54.99 -12.63 25.04
N GLU A 9 -55.80 -12.72 23.99
CA GLU A 9 -55.46 -13.40 22.74
C GLU A 9 -54.30 -12.72 21.99
N ARG A 10 -54.26 -11.38 21.94
CA ARG A 10 -53.11 -10.65 21.38
C ARG A 10 -51.84 -10.81 22.20
N ALA A 11 -51.95 -10.89 23.52
CA ALA A 11 -50.79 -11.14 24.40
C ALA A 11 -50.26 -12.57 24.21
N ALA A 12 -51.15 -13.56 24.06
CA ALA A 12 -50.80 -14.95 23.77
C ALA A 12 -50.10 -15.06 22.39
N ASN A 13 -50.67 -14.48 21.33
CA ASN A 13 -50.06 -14.49 19.99
C ASN A 13 -48.70 -13.79 19.95
N LYS A 14 -48.50 -12.72 20.74
CA LYS A 14 -47.19 -12.05 20.85
C LYS A 14 -46.17 -12.91 21.59
N ALA A 15 -46.59 -13.65 22.62
CA ALA A 15 -45.72 -14.58 23.33
C ALA A 15 -45.31 -15.77 22.44
N GLU A 16 -46.25 -16.32 21.67
CA GLU A 16 -45.98 -17.40 20.72
C GLU A 16 -45.10 -16.94 19.55
N ALA A 17 -45.32 -15.72 19.03
CA ALA A 17 -44.43 -15.12 18.03
C ALA A 17 -43.00 -14.88 18.57
N ALA A 18 -42.87 -14.49 19.83
CA ALA A 18 -41.56 -14.31 20.47
C ALA A 18 -40.85 -15.66 20.73
N GLU A 19 -41.60 -16.68 21.14
CA GLU A 19 -41.05 -18.02 21.34
C GLU A 19 -40.63 -18.67 20.02
N THR A 20 -41.47 -18.59 18.99
CA THR A 20 -41.13 -19.09 17.65
C THR A 20 -39.95 -18.34 17.02
N ALA A 21 -39.84 -17.02 17.24
CA ALA A 21 -38.65 -16.26 16.83
C ALA A 21 -37.39 -16.71 17.59
N ARG A 22 -37.51 -17.00 18.88
CA ARG A 22 -36.39 -17.50 19.69
C ARG A 22 -35.97 -18.91 19.31
N GLN A 23 -36.93 -19.79 19.00
CA GLN A 23 -36.66 -21.16 18.51
C GLN A 23 -35.99 -21.11 17.14
N LYS A 24 -36.49 -20.29 16.20
CA LYS A 24 -35.85 -20.09 14.88
C LYS A 24 -34.43 -19.56 15.01
N ALA A 25 -34.19 -18.55 15.86
CA ALA A 25 -32.85 -18.01 16.08
C ALA A 25 -31.89 -19.04 16.70
N ALA A 26 -32.39 -19.89 17.61
CA ALA A 26 -31.59 -20.97 18.19
C ALA A 26 -31.29 -22.08 17.16
N GLU A 27 -32.25 -22.41 16.32
CA GLU A 27 -32.08 -23.37 15.22
C GLU A 27 -31.07 -22.84 14.20
N ASP A 28 -31.22 -21.60 13.73
CA ASP A 28 -30.29 -20.93 12.81
C ASP A 28 -28.86 -20.88 13.37
N ALA A 29 -28.70 -20.61 14.67
CA ALA A 29 -27.40 -20.65 15.33
C ALA A 29 -26.79 -22.06 15.31
N SER A 30 -27.59 -23.10 15.55
CA SER A 30 -27.12 -24.50 15.51
C SER A 30 -26.79 -24.98 14.09
N TRP A 31 -27.48 -24.47 13.06
CA TRP A 31 -27.16 -24.72 11.66
C TRP A 31 -25.89 -23.96 11.21
N ALA A 32 -25.63 -22.78 11.78
CA ALA A 32 -24.43 -22.00 11.51
C ALA A 32 -23.16 -22.64 12.10
N GLU A 33 -23.26 -23.33 13.24
CA GLU A 33 -22.13 -24.01 13.89
C GLU A 33 -21.59 -25.21 13.08
N GLY A 34 -22.44 -25.84 12.24
CA GLY A 34 -22.04 -26.88 11.29
C GLY A 34 -21.39 -26.37 10.00
N ALA A 35 -21.51 -25.08 9.68
CA ALA A 35 -21.02 -24.47 8.44
C ALA A 35 -19.55 -24.03 8.55
N ALA A 36 -18.65 -24.97 8.84
CA ALA A 36 -17.20 -24.77 8.84
C ALA A 36 -16.69 -24.50 7.41
N GLY A 37 -16.83 -23.25 6.93
CA GLY A 37 -16.26 -22.83 5.64
C GLY A 37 -16.91 -21.60 4.98
N GLY A 38 -18.06 -21.13 5.47
CA GLY A 38 -18.78 -19.99 4.87
C GLY A 38 -18.09 -18.64 5.04
N GLY A 39 -17.41 -18.41 6.17
CA GLY A 39 -16.76 -17.14 6.49
C GLY A 39 -15.73 -16.69 5.44
N LYS A 40 -14.88 -17.60 4.95
CA LYS A 40 -13.89 -17.25 3.92
C LYS A 40 -14.51 -16.83 2.58
N LYS A 41 -15.69 -17.37 2.22
CA LYS A 41 -16.41 -16.95 1.00
C LYS A 41 -17.15 -15.64 1.22
N ALA A 42 -17.78 -15.45 2.37
CA ALA A 42 -18.44 -14.20 2.73
C ALA A 42 -17.46 -13.02 2.85
N ASP A 43 -16.29 -13.22 3.48
CA ASP A 43 -15.23 -12.20 3.56
C ASP A 43 -14.64 -11.84 2.19
N ALA A 44 -14.48 -12.83 1.30
CA ALA A 44 -13.99 -12.60 -0.05
C ALA A 44 -15.01 -11.85 -0.92
N GLU A 45 -16.29 -12.16 -0.76
CA GLU A 45 -17.38 -11.49 -1.47
C GLU A 45 -17.62 -10.07 -0.93
N ALA A 46 -17.56 -9.86 0.38
CA ALA A 46 -17.63 -8.55 1.01
C ALA A 46 -16.48 -7.63 0.53
N LYS A 47 -15.23 -8.13 0.51
CA LYS A 47 -14.08 -7.38 -0.01
C LYS A 47 -14.21 -7.06 -1.50
N ARG A 48 -14.80 -7.96 -2.30
CA ARG A 48 -15.05 -7.72 -3.72
C ARG A 48 -16.11 -6.65 -3.95
N LEU A 49 -17.19 -6.67 -3.16
CA LEU A 49 -18.26 -5.67 -3.23
C LEU A 49 -17.78 -4.30 -2.76
N GLU A 50 -16.99 -4.23 -1.68
CA GLU A 50 -16.38 -2.98 -1.21
C GLU A 50 -15.40 -2.39 -2.23
N ALA A 51 -14.56 -3.23 -2.86
CA ALA A 51 -13.64 -2.79 -3.91
C ALA A 51 -14.39 -2.27 -5.15
N LEU A 52 -15.52 -2.89 -5.52
CA LEU A 52 -16.36 -2.42 -6.61
C LEU A 52 -17.07 -1.10 -6.26
N ALA A 53 -17.55 -0.95 -5.03
CA ALA A 53 -18.16 0.29 -4.55
C ALA A 53 -17.13 1.44 -4.52
N ARG A 54 -15.94 1.20 -3.98
CA ARG A 54 -14.84 2.18 -3.94
C ARG A 54 -14.37 2.57 -5.35
N LYS A 55 -14.35 1.62 -6.28
CA LYS A 55 -14.03 1.92 -7.69
C LYS A 55 -15.12 2.76 -8.35
N ALA A 56 -16.39 2.43 -8.12
CA ALA A 56 -17.52 3.20 -8.65
C ALA A 56 -17.54 4.64 -8.12
N GLU A 57 -17.24 4.85 -6.84
CA GLU A 57 -17.14 6.19 -6.24
C GLU A 57 -15.99 7.00 -6.86
N ARG A 58 -14.81 6.38 -7.04
CA ARG A 58 -13.67 7.03 -7.69
C ARG A 58 -13.98 7.39 -9.16
N ASP A 59 -14.57 6.46 -9.89
CA ASP A 59 -14.89 6.67 -11.30
C ASP A 59 -16.02 7.73 -11.45
N ALA A 60 -16.92 7.86 -10.48
CA ALA A 60 -17.92 8.93 -10.44
C ALA A 60 -17.27 10.31 -10.17
N LEU A 61 -16.33 10.40 -9.23
CA LEU A 61 -15.57 11.63 -8.98
C LEU A 61 -14.75 12.06 -10.21
N GLU A 62 -14.10 11.13 -10.90
CA GLU A 62 -13.37 11.41 -12.14
C GLU A 62 -14.31 11.90 -13.26
N GLN A 63 -15.53 11.38 -13.34
CA GLN A 63 -16.54 11.87 -14.27
C GLN A 63 -17.04 13.27 -13.90
N GLU A 64 -17.22 13.59 -12.62
CA GLU A 64 -17.59 14.93 -12.18
C GLU A 64 -16.47 15.95 -12.47
N GLU A 65 -15.20 15.58 -12.26
CA GLU A 65 -14.04 16.42 -12.58
C GLU A 65 -13.88 16.63 -14.10
N THR A 66 -14.00 15.57 -14.91
CA THR A 66 -13.89 15.68 -16.37
C THR A 66 -15.10 16.39 -17.01
N ALA A 67 -16.30 16.28 -16.43
CA ALA A 67 -17.46 17.05 -16.86
C ALA A 67 -17.31 18.54 -16.51
N ALA A 68 -16.66 18.87 -15.39
CA ALA A 68 -16.32 20.25 -15.04
C ALA A 68 -15.26 20.85 -15.98
N GLU A 69 -14.32 20.04 -16.48
CA GLU A 69 -13.26 20.49 -17.39
C GLU A 69 -13.72 20.68 -18.86
N THR A 70 -14.83 20.05 -19.28
CA THR A 70 -15.30 20.11 -20.69
C THR A 70 -16.28 21.26 -20.99
N ASN A 71 -16.69 22.05 -20.00
CA ASN A 71 -17.55 23.24 -20.18
C ASN A 71 -16.80 24.50 -20.65
N LYS A 72 -15.96 24.37 -21.69
CA LYS A 72 -15.48 25.51 -22.49
C LYS A 72 -15.82 25.26 -23.95
N GLY A 73 -17.08 25.52 -24.30
CA GLY A 73 -17.56 25.59 -25.67
C GLY A 73 -16.74 26.61 -26.47
N LYS A 74 -15.83 26.12 -27.30
CA LYS A 74 -15.10 26.95 -28.26
C LYS A 74 -15.87 26.92 -29.57
N ALA A 75 -16.51 28.05 -29.89
CA ALA A 75 -17.21 28.24 -31.17
C ALA A 75 -16.30 27.88 -32.35
N PRO A 76 -16.83 27.28 -33.44
CA PRO A 76 -16.03 26.88 -34.58
C PRO A 76 -15.42 28.11 -35.25
N ALA A 77 -14.11 28.27 -35.13
CA ALA A 77 -13.38 29.34 -35.81
C ALA A 77 -13.48 29.13 -37.33
N LYS A 78 -13.94 30.16 -38.04
CA LYS A 78 -13.98 30.22 -39.51
C LYS A 78 -12.57 29.92 -40.06
N LYS A 79 -12.45 28.82 -40.80
CA LYS A 79 -11.17 28.41 -41.42
C LYS A 79 -10.79 29.44 -42.49
N LEU A 80 -9.76 30.23 -42.21
CA LEU A 80 -9.05 31.03 -43.21
C LEU A 80 -8.03 30.13 -43.91
N THR A 81 -7.88 30.28 -45.23
CA THR A 81 -6.90 29.50 -46.00
C THR A 81 -5.48 29.96 -45.67
N GLN A 82 -4.50 29.05 -45.77
CA GLN A 82 -3.11 29.35 -45.40
C GLN A 82 -2.51 30.55 -46.16
N ALA A 83 -2.92 30.75 -47.42
CA ALA A 83 -2.55 31.91 -48.23
C ALA A 83 -3.09 33.23 -47.66
N GLN A 84 -4.31 33.22 -47.12
CA GLN A 84 -4.95 34.39 -46.54
C GLN A 84 -4.35 34.76 -45.17
N ILE A 85 -3.82 33.78 -44.43
CA ILE A 85 -3.09 33.99 -43.18
C ILE A 85 -1.74 34.67 -43.47
N GLN A 86 -1.00 34.20 -44.48
CA GLN A 86 0.28 34.80 -44.86
C GLN A 86 0.09 36.24 -45.35
N ALA A 87 -0.90 36.49 -46.22
CA ALA A 87 -1.18 37.84 -46.72
C ALA A 87 -1.53 38.84 -45.59
N ASN A 88 -2.33 38.43 -44.61
CA ASN A 88 -2.69 39.29 -43.48
C ASN A 88 -1.52 39.53 -42.50
N PHE A 89 -0.55 38.62 -42.43
CA PHE A 89 0.64 38.77 -41.58
C PHE A 89 1.61 39.83 -42.11
N PHE A 90 1.72 39.97 -43.44
CA PHE A 90 2.61 40.94 -44.07
C PHE A 90 2.01 42.36 -44.22
N VAL A 91 0.68 42.49 -44.23
CA VAL A 91 0.00 43.78 -44.47
C VAL A 91 -0.46 44.49 -43.18
N ALA A 92 -0.46 43.80 -42.03
CA ALA A 92 -0.88 44.41 -40.77
C ALA A 92 0.18 45.38 -40.20
N PRO A 93 -0.10 46.69 -40.03
CA PRO A 93 0.80 47.58 -39.32
C PRO A 93 0.91 47.11 -37.87
N LYS A 94 2.14 47.01 -37.34
CA LYS A 94 2.39 46.70 -35.93
C LYS A 94 1.80 47.80 -35.04
N LYS A 95 0.50 47.70 -34.74
CA LYS A 95 -0.12 48.50 -33.68
C LYS A 95 0.60 48.15 -32.40
N LYS A 96 1.27 49.15 -31.79
CA LYS A 96 1.76 49.06 -30.41
C LYS A 96 0.55 48.90 -29.51
N THR A 97 0.09 47.67 -29.34
CA THR A 97 -0.93 47.34 -28.37
C THR A 97 -0.30 47.50 -27.00
N LYS A 98 -0.79 48.46 -26.21
CA LYS A 98 -0.53 48.50 -24.77
C LYS A 98 -0.80 47.09 -24.24
N ALA A 99 0.20 46.51 -23.58
CA ALA A 99 0.12 45.16 -23.05
C ALA A 99 -1.14 45.06 -22.20
N LYS A 100 -2.14 44.29 -22.69
CA LYS A 100 -3.20 43.82 -21.81
C LYS A 100 -2.49 43.02 -20.71
N PRO A 101 -2.82 43.20 -19.42
CA PRO A 101 -2.28 42.34 -18.38
C PRO A 101 -2.63 40.90 -18.80
N GLN A 102 -1.60 40.09 -19.04
CA GLN A 102 -1.84 38.68 -19.29
C GLN A 102 -2.52 38.12 -18.04
N PRO A 103 -3.56 37.29 -18.18
CA PRO A 103 -4.06 36.56 -17.02
C PRO A 103 -2.87 35.83 -16.41
N GLU A 104 -2.72 35.92 -15.09
CA GLU A 104 -1.64 35.24 -14.37
C GLU A 104 -1.83 33.73 -14.61
N VAL A 105 -1.05 33.20 -15.56
CA VAL A 105 -1.08 31.78 -15.88
C VAL A 105 -0.32 31.11 -14.75
N GLU A 106 -1.03 30.29 -13.98
CA GLU A 106 -0.40 29.48 -12.95
C GLU A 106 0.75 28.69 -13.58
N GLU A 107 1.92 28.85 -12.98
CA GLU A 107 3.12 28.15 -13.40
C GLU A 107 2.89 26.63 -13.37
N ASN A 108 3.31 25.97 -14.44
CA ASN A 108 3.20 24.52 -14.56
C ASN A 108 3.97 23.84 -13.42
N ILE A 109 3.30 22.94 -12.71
CA ILE A 109 3.84 22.17 -11.58
C ILE A 109 5.14 21.44 -11.97
N ASN A 110 5.22 20.92 -13.20
CA ASN A 110 6.43 20.25 -13.69
C ASN A 110 7.64 21.19 -13.79
N HIS A 111 7.42 22.48 -14.10
CA HIS A 111 8.50 23.48 -14.08
C HIS A 111 8.96 23.75 -12.66
N LYS A 112 8.03 23.92 -11.71
CA LYS A 112 8.37 24.09 -10.28
C LYS A 112 9.18 22.92 -9.72
N ILE A 113 8.76 21.69 -10.00
CA ILE A 113 9.48 20.48 -9.54
C ILE A 113 10.89 20.43 -10.15
N ARG A 114 11.02 20.74 -11.44
CA ARG A 114 12.32 20.79 -12.12
C ARG A 114 13.23 21.85 -11.50
N ASP A 115 12.73 23.05 -11.27
CA ASP A 115 13.51 24.16 -10.75
C ASP A 115 13.94 23.90 -9.29
N GLN A 116 13.06 23.29 -8.49
CA GLN A 116 13.41 22.82 -7.15
C GLN A 116 14.48 21.72 -7.19
N ALA A 117 14.35 20.72 -8.06
CA ALA A 117 15.34 19.66 -8.20
C ALA A 117 16.71 20.22 -8.64
N MET A 118 16.71 21.21 -9.54
CA MET A 118 17.94 21.88 -9.98
C MET A 118 18.58 22.70 -8.86
N ALA A 119 17.78 23.44 -8.07
CA ALA A 119 18.27 24.19 -6.92
C ALA A 119 18.84 23.28 -5.82
N LEU A 120 18.19 22.14 -5.54
CA LEU A 120 18.70 21.14 -4.60
C LEU A 120 20.04 20.55 -5.07
N ALA A 121 20.12 20.19 -6.36
CA ALA A 121 21.37 19.70 -6.95
C ALA A 121 22.50 20.74 -6.88
N GLU A 122 22.21 22.03 -7.09
CA GLU A 122 23.19 23.11 -6.97
C GLU A 122 23.64 23.33 -5.51
N SER A 123 22.75 23.13 -4.54
CA SER A 123 23.12 23.13 -3.12
C SER A 123 23.90 21.88 -2.66
N GLY A 124 24.17 20.92 -3.54
CA GLY A 124 24.87 19.68 -3.22
C GLY A 124 24.06 18.70 -2.37
N VAL A 125 22.73 18.87 -2.31
CA VAL A 125 21.82 17.95 -1.62
C VAL A 125 21.31 16.92 -2.61
N ASP A 126 21.78 15.69 -2.51
CA ASP A 126 21.27 14.58 -3.31
C ASP A 126 19.82 14.27 -2.90
N GLN A 127 18.90 14.48 -3.84
CA GLN A 127 17.49 14.21 -3.65
C GLN A 127 17.26 12.70 -3.75
N ALA A 128 17.13 12.04 -2.61
CA ALA A 128 16.90 10.61 -2.56
C ALA A 128 15.41 10.29 -2.64
N HIS A 129 15.02 9.50 -3.63
CA HIS A 129 13.64 9.09 -3.87
C HIS A 129 13.46 7.62 -3.53
N ALA A 130 12.53 7.30 -2.64
CA ALA A 130 12.12 5.94 -2.37
C ALA A 130 10.97 5.51 -3.27
N ARG A 131 11.09 4.38 -3.96
CA ARG A 131 9.97 3.71 -4.65
C ARG A 131 9.66 2.37 -4.02
N GLY A 132 8.57 2.33 -3.25
CA GLY A 132 8.11 1.13 -2.55
C GLY A 132 8.52 1.10 -1.08
N VAL A 133 7.99 0.12 -0.35
CA VAL A 133 8.15 0.03 1.11
C VAL A 133 9.60 -0.27 1.49
N ASP A 134 10.23 -1.24 0.83
CA ASP A 134 11.61 -1.64 1.13
C ASP A 134 12.59 -0.47 0.92
N ASP A 135 12.44 0.25 -0.18
CA ASP A 135 13.28 1.40 -0.53
C ASP A 135 13.07 2.57 0.46
N ALA A 136 11.82 2.80 0.90
CA ALA A 136 11.52 3.79 1.93
C ALA A 136 12.16 3.44 3.27
N THR A 137 12.15 2.16 3.66
CA THR A 137 12.79 1.73 4.91
C THR A 137 14.31 1.83 4.85
N ASN A 138 14.92 1.52 3.70
CA ASN A 138 16.37 1.67 3.50
C ASN A 138 16.79 3.15 3.57
N LEU A 139 16.03 4.04 2.92
CA LEU A 139 16.30 5.48 2.95
C LEU A 139 16.23 6.04 4.38
N LEU A 140 15.18 5.70 5.12
CA LEU A 140 15.02 6.12 6.51
C LEU A 140 16.13 5.54 7.41
N SER A 141 16.55 4.31 7.15
CA SER A 141 17.68 3.69 7.86
C SER A 141 19.01 4.39 7.56
N ALA A 142 19.22 4.87 6.34
CA ALA A 142 20.42 5.62 5.95
C ALA A 142 20.45 7.04 6.54
N LEU A 143 19.28 7.67 6.69
CA LEU A 143 19.13 8.99 7.31
C LEU A 143 19.23 8.95 8.84
N ASN A 144 18.91 7.81 9.46
CA ASN A 144 19.13 7.60 10.88
C ASN A 144 20.65 7.45 11.13
N THR A 145 21.28 8.49 11.68
CA THR A 145 22.73 8.58 11.97
C THR A 145 23.17 7.67 13.13
N GLY A 146 22.74 6.41 13.11
CA GLY A 146 23.17 5.35 14.01
C GLY A 146 24.34 4.53 13.47
N GLY A 147 25.25 5.13 12.70
CA GLY A 147 26.51 4.52 12.26
C GLY A 147 26.41 3.29 11.33
N PRO A 148 27.40 3.03 10.47
CA PRO A 148 27.37 1.93 9.50
C PRO A 148 27.57 0.51 10.09
N GLU A 149 27.59 0.32 11.41
CA GLU A 149 27.86 -1.00 12.03
C GLU A 149 26.95 -1.38 13.20
N ALA A 150 26.03 -0.52 13.62
CA ALA A 150 25.03 -0.89 14.60
C ALA A 150 23.83 -1.55 13.87
N ASP A 151 24.01 -2.79 13.44
CA ASP A 151 22.89 -3.66 13.06
C ASP A 151 22.00 -3.88 14.29
N ALA A 152 21.08 -2.93 14.48
CA ALA A 152 20.12 -2.86 15.59
C ALA A 152 19.19 -4.07 15.61
N HIS A 153 19.23 -4.93 14.59
CA HIS A 153 18.43 -6.14 14.52
C HIS A 153 19.25 -7.34 15.02
N PRO A 154 19.01 -7.82 16.26
CA PRO A 154 19.61 -9.06 16.75
C PRO A 154 19.31 -10.25 15.82
N GLU A 155 18.16 -10.23 15.12
CA GLU A 155 17.81 -11.24 14.13
C GLU A 155 18.71 -11.24 12.89
N ARG A 156 19.15 -10.06 12.42
CA ARG A 156 20.05 -9.92 11.26
C ARG A 156 21.48 -10.30 11.65
N ARG A 157 21.96 -9.87 12.81
CA ARG A 157 23.25 -10.31 13.38
C ARG A 157 23.32 -11.82 13.54
N ARG A 158 22.25 -12.44 14.06
CA ARG A 158 22.14 -13.89 14.20
C ARG A 158 22.27 -14.62 12.87
N LYS A 159 21.57 -14.14 11.84
CA LYS A 159 21.58 -14.74 10.49
C LYS A 159 22.94 -14.56 9.79
N ALA A 160 23.55 -13.38 9.92
CA ALA A 160 24.87 -13.10 9.35
C ALA A 160 25.96 -13.95 10.03
N ALA A 161 25.97 -13.99 11.36
CA ALA A 161 26.91 -14.80 12.14
C ALA A 161 26.77 -16.30 11.83
N PHE A 162 25.52 -16.82 11.76
CA PHE A 162 25.30 -18.21 11.38
C PHE A 162 25.80 -18.52 9.97
N LYS A 163 25.58 -17.63 9.00
CA LYS A 163 26.04 -17.82 7.62
C LYS A 163 27.57 -17.87 7.54
N ALA A 164 28.26 -16.97 8.23
CA ALA A 164 29.72 -16.96 8.29
C ALA A 164 30.28 -18.25 8.92
N TYR A 165 29.63 -18.75 9.99
CA TYR A 165 29.99 -20.03 10.61
C TYR A 165 29.70 -21.23 9.69
N GLU A 166 28.55 -21.23 9.02
CA GLU A 166 28.15 -22.30 8.10
C GLU A 166 29.15 -22.49 6.96
N GLU A 167 29.60 -21.41 6.32
CA GLU A 167 30.54 -21.47 5.21
C GLU A 167 31.91 -22.05 5.62
N ARG A 168 32.35 -21.78 6.85
CA ARG A 168 33.61 -22.30 7.41
C ARG A 168 33.53 -23.77 7.82
N GLU A 169 32.42 -24.17 8.44
CA GLU A 169 32.29 -25.50 9.06
C GLU A 169 31.74 -26.57 8.10
N ILE A 170 31.02 -26.19 7.03
CA ILE A 170 30.53 -27.13 6.01
C ILE A 170 31.62 -28.09 5.50
N PRO A 171 32.81 -27.64 5.05
CA PRO A 171 33.82 -28.55 4.52
C PRO A 171 34.39 -29.49 5.60
N ILE A 172 34.49 -29.03 6.84
CA ILE A 172 35.03 -29.81 7.97
C ILE A 172 34.06 -30.92 8.35
N VAL A 173 32.80 -30.57 8.63
CA VAL A 173 31.77 -31.53 9.05
C VAL A 173 31.47 -32.55 7.95
N ARG A 174 31.59 -32.16 6.68
CA ARG A 174 31.45 -33.06 5.53
C ARG A 174 32.63 -34.01 5.36
N ALA A 175 33.84 -33.59 5.71
CA ALA A 175 35.02 -34.45 5.73
C ALA A 175 34.98 -35.45 6.90
N GLU A 176 34.47 -35.04 8.06
CA GLU A 176 34.29 -35.90 9.23
C GLU A 176 33.16 -36.92 9.05
N ASN A 177 32.10 -36.55 8.31
CA ASN A 177 30.94 -37.39 8.08
C ASN A 177 30.67 -37.60 6.58
N PRO A 178 31.54 -38.34 5.87
CA PRO A 178 31.36 -38.62 4.46
C PRO A 178 30.16 -39.57 4.29
N GLY A 179 29.03 -39.04 3.80
CA GLY A 179 27.81 -39.81 3.55
C GLY A 179 26.53 -39.15 4.05
N LEU A 180 26.63 -38.13 4.92
CA LEU A 180 25.45 -37.38 5.36
C LEU A 180 24.94 -36.44 4.26
N LYS A 181 23.62 -36.30 4.19
CA LYS A 181 22.97 -35.33 3.31
C LYS A 181 23.28 -33.92 3.78
N LEU A 182 23.37 -32.96 2.85
CA LEU A 182 23.66 -31.56 3.16
C LEU A 182 22.69 -30.95 4.18
N SER A 183 21.43 -31.39 4.23
CA SER A 183 20.48 -30.97 5.27
C SER A 183 20.89 -31.44 6.68
N GLN A 184 21.37 -32.69 6.81
CA GLN A 184 21.83 -33.24 8.08
C GLN A 184 23.14 -32.58 8.52
N VAL A 185 24.04 -32.30 7.58
CA VAL A 185 25.27 -31.52 7.84
C VAL A 185 24.93 -30.13 8.37
N LYS A 186 23.98 -29.43 7.74
CA LYS A 186 23.49 -28.12 8.21
C LYS A 186 22.87 -28.19 9.61
N GLU A 187 22.12 -29.25 9.93
CA GLU A 187 21.56 -29.44 11.28
C GLU A 187 22.64 -29.66 12.34
N ILE A 188 23.70 -30.42 12.03
CA ILE A 188 24.85 -30.60 12.92
C ILE A 188 25.57 -29.27 13.15
N ILE A 189 25.81 -28.52 12.07
CA ILE A 189 26.45 -27.20 12.13
C ILE A 189 25.60 -26.21 12.93
N PHE A 190 24.28 -26.19 12.74
CA PHE A 190 23.38 -25.33 13.49
C PHE A 190 23.39 -25.65 14.99
N LYS A 191 23.39 -26.94 15.37
CA LYS A 191 23.50 -27.37 16.78
C LYS A 191 24.85 -27.00 17.39
N ALA A 192 25.94 -27.14 16.63
CA ALA A 192 27.27 -26.71 17.08
C ALA A 192 27.33 -25.19 17.24
N TRP A 193 26.77 -24.44 16.29
CA TRP A 193 26.71 -22.98 16.32
C TRP A 193 25.86 -22.43 17.48
N GLN A 194 24.73 -23.06 17.82
CA GLN A 194 23.92 -22.67 18.98
C GLN A 194 24.71 -22.69 20.30
N LYS A 195 25.73 -23.55 20.42
CA LYS A 195 26.62 -23.65 21.59
C LYS A 195 27.92 -22.87 21.44
N SER A 196 28.19 -22.33 20.26
CA SER A 196 29.42 -21.62 19.94
C SER A 196 29.40 -20.21 20.56
N PRO A 197 30.56 -19.66 20.98
CA PRO A 197 30.68 -18.26 21.40
C PRO A 197 30.39 -17.27 20.26
N GLU A 198 30.46 -17.72 19.00
CA GLU A 198 30.15 -16.93 17.79
C GLU A 198 28.65 -16.65 17.61
N ASN A 199 27.79 -17.22 18.45
CA ASN A 199 26.36 -16.90 18.47
C ASN A 199 26.15 -15.59 19.25
N PRO A 200 25.64 -14.51 18.61
CA PRO A 200 25.41 -13.23 19.27
C PRO A 200 24.50 -13.32 20.51
N VAL A 201 23.67 -14.36 20.62
CA VAL A 201 22.82 -14.63 21.79
C VAL A 201 23.66 -15.07 23.00
N ASN A 202 24.67 -15.91 22.78
CA ASN A 202 25.57 -16.40 23.84
C ASN A 202 26.62 -15.34 24.21
N ALA A 203 27.08 -14.55 23.23
CA ALA A 203 28.01 -13.45 23.47
C ALA A 203 27.40 -12.34 24.35
N ALA A 204 26.08 -12.13 24.29
CA ALA A 204 25.39 -11.19 25.17
C ALA A 204 25.27 -11.71 26.62
N GLU A 205 25.32 -13.02 26.84
CA GLU A 205 25.24 -13.64 28.17
C GLU A 205 26.60 -13.66 28.89
N GLY A 206 27.72 -13.70 28.14
CA GLY A 206 29.07 -13.64 28.70
C GLY A 206 29.63 -12.23 28.95
N ALA A 207 28.87 -11.18 28.64
CA ALA A 207 29.27 -9.77 28.77
C ALA A 207 28.56 -9.03 29.93
N ALA A 208 27.89 -9.77 30.83
CA ALA A 208 27.29 -9.28 32.07
C ALA A 208 28.03 -9.88 33.28
#